data_AF-A0A541BPL5-F1
#
_entry.id   AF-A0A541BPL5-F1
#
_cell.length_a   1.000
_cell.length_b   1.000
_cell.length_c   1.000
_cell.angle_alpha   90.00
_cell.angle_beta   90.00
_cell.angle_gamma   90.00
#
_symmetry.space_group_name_H-M   'P 1'
#
loop_
_entity.id
_entity.type
_entity.pdbx_description
1 polymer ?
#
loop_
_entity_poly.entity_id
_entity_poly.type
_entity_poly.pdbx_seq_one_letter_code
_entity_poly.pdbx_strand_id
1 'polypeptide(L)'
;MSQSGDGDTVGSKDDASATAGDAGVSAEQSVRRGSGDQAVADAVERAKDTAARNIPVLPDLPLPEETANLRLGPDLNPGMLALLPLVGVWRGEGEASHPESGDYRFGQQIVVSHDGGNFLAWESRSWRLDTDGEYVGPDLRESGFWRVAGDGIPGSVDEEVVELLLTHSSGVVELYYGQALTQSSWELATDVVIRSKQGALVGGAKRLYGIVEGGDLAYVEERILADGPLKPHLSARLSRYIG
;
A
#
# COMPACT_ATOMS: atom_id res chain seq x y z
N MET A 1 58.71 68.88 -10.76
CA MET A 1 58.76 69.75 -9.56
C MET A 1 57.79 69.19 -8.54
N SER A 2 58.29 68.89 -7.34
CA SER A 2 57.59 69.00 -6.04
C SER A 2 56.39 68.07 -5.79
N GLN A 3 56.56 66.95 -5.06
CA GLN A 3 56.31 66.80 -3.60
C GLN A 3 54.83 66.43 -3.30
N SER A 4 54.52 65.19 -2.90
CA SER A 4 54.63 64.58 -1.54
C SER A 4 53.46 64.94 -0.62
N GLY A 5 52.86 63.93 0.03
CA GLY A 5 52.00 64.13 1.19
C GLY A 5 51.05 62.97 1.48
N ASP A 6 51.57 61.93 2.14
CA ASP A 6 50.80 60.95 2.93
C ASP A 6 50.08 61.63 4.11
N GLY A 7 48.97 61.04 4.59
CA GLY A 7 48.29 61.50 5.80
C GLY A 7 47.16 60.60 6.25
N ASP A 8 47.42 59.85 7.32
CA ASP A 8 46.71 58.71 7.89
C ASP A 8 45.57 59.09 8.87
N THR A 9 44.55 58.21 8.95
CA THR A 9 43.71 57.76 10.10
C THR A 9 42.94 58.68 11.12
N VAL A 10 41.62 58.37 11.21
CA VAL A 10 40.77 58.01 12.40
C VAL A 10 40.13 59.08 13.33
N GLY A 11 38.79 58.92 13.54
CA GLY A 11 38.01 59.36 14.72
C GLY A 11 36.55 59.72 14.40
N SER A 12 35.59 58.77 14.35
CA SER A 12 34.66 58.34 15.43
C SER A 12 33.39 59.19 15.63
N LYS A 13 32.24 58.48 15.50
CA LYS A 13 30.89 58.62 16.11
C LYS A 13 29.74 59.35 15.38
N ASP A 14 28.72 58.51 15.15
CA ASP A 14 27.27 58.67 15.36
C ASP A 14 26.51 59.73 14.53
N ASP A 15 25.69 59.31 13.57
CA ASP A 15 24.24 59.16 13.79
C ASP A 15 23.46 58.65 12.55
N ALA A 16 22.57 57.69 12.83
CA ALA A 16 21.25 57.41 12.25
C ALA A 16 20.94 57.32 10.73
N SER A 17 20.26 56.20 10.41
CA SER A 17 19.07 56.07 9.53
C SER A 17 19.24 55.40 8.15
N ALA A 18 18.94 54.09 8.13
CA ALA A 18 18.04 53.33 7.24
C ALA A 18 17.96 53.71 5.74
N THR A 19 18.09 52.82 4.76
CA THR A 19 17.36 51.55 4.55
C THR A 19 18.07 50.68 3.49
N ALA A 20 18.28 49.39 3.75
CA ALA A 20 18.66 48.41 2.74
C ALA A 20 18.04 47.04 3.03
N GLY A 21 17.49 46.42 1.98
CA GLY A 21 17.35 44.96 1.85
C GLY A 21 16.11 44.32 2.46
N ASP A 22 15.07 44.13 1.66
CA ASP A 22 14.08 43.06 1.91
C ASP A 22 14.35 41.93 0.91
N ALA A 23 15.12 40.94 1.36
CA ALA A 23 15.20 39.63 0.76
C ALA A 23 14.55 38.67 1.75
N GLY A 24 13.25 38.45 1.58
CA GLY A 24 12.48 37.49 2.35
C GLY A 24 13.01 36.07 2.11
N VAL A 25 13.72 35.54 3.09
CA VAL A 25 14.10 34.13 3.15
C VAL A 25 12.86 33.33 3.55
N SER A 26 12.36 32.55 2.60
CA SER A 26 11.35 31.52 2.78
C SER A 26 11.78 30.52 3.85
N ALA A 27 10.98 30.37 4.89
CA ALA A 27 11.17 29.37 5.93
C ALA A 27 11.02 27.96 5.33
N GLU A 28 12.13 27.24 5.20
CA GLU A 28 12.13 25.81 4.92
C GLU A 28 11.38 25.10 6.06
N GLN A 29 10.21 24.54 5.75
CA GLN A 29 9.55 23.56 6.59
C GLN A 29 10.44 22.31 6.63
N SER A 30 11.34 22.29 7.61
CA SER A 30 12.09 21.08 7.95
C SER A 30 11.09 19.99 8.34
N VAL A 31 11.02 18.94 7.52
CA VAL A 31 10.35 17.69 7.87
C VAL A 31 11.06 17.14 9.10
N ARG A 32 10.45 17.28 10.28
CA ARG A 32 10.91 16.59 11.48
C ARG A 32 10.70 15.10 11.27
N ARG A 33 11.75 14.39 10.86
CA ARG A 33 11.82 12.94 11.02
C ARG A 33 11.67 12.65 12.51
N GLY A 34 10.60 11.98 12.90
CA GLY A 34 10.48 11.45 14.25
C GLY A 34 11.67 10.54 14.55
N SER A 35 12.08 10.45 15.82
CA SER A 35 13.05 9.43 16.21
C SER A 35 12.45 8.05 15.93
N GLY A 36 13.27 7.08 15.56
CA GLY A 36 12.83 5.68 15.38
C GLY A 36 12.09 5.15 16.61
N ASP A 37 12.53 5.58 17.82
CA ASP A 37 11.87 5.23 19.08
C ASP A 37 10.42 5.71 19.15
N GLN A 38 10.11 6.92 18.66
CA GLN A 38 8.75 7.42 18.62
C GLN A 38 7.89 6.63 17.63
N ALA A 39 8.43 6.31 16.44
CA ALA A 39 7.73 5.50 15.45
C ALA A 39 7.40 4.09 15.98
N VAL A 40 8.32 3.49 16.75
CA VAL A 40 8.12 2.20 17.41
C VAL A 40 7.04 2.31 18.50
N ALA A 41 7.09 3.34 19.34
CA ALA A 41 6.08 3.55 20.39
C ALA A 41 4.67 3.71 19.78
N ASP A 42 4.53 4.52 18.74
CA ASP A 42 3.26 4.72 18.06
C ASP A 42 2.75 3.43 17.38
N ALA A 43 3.66 2.62 16.85
CA ALA A 43 3.32 1.32 16.28
C ALA A 43 2.81 0.32 17.34
N VAL A 44 3.39 0.34 18.55
CA VAL A 44 2.94 -0.49 19.67
C VAL A 44 1.51 -0.13 20.09
N GLU A 45 1.20 1.16 20.21
CA GLU A 45 -0.17 1.58 20.57
C GLU A 45 -1.17 1.21 19.49
N ARG A 46 -0.85 1.45 18.20
CA ARG A 46 -1.71 1.01 17.08
C ARG A 46 -1.97 -0.50 17.12
N ALA A 47 -0.93 -1.30 17.40
CA ALA A 47 -1.05 -2.75 17.47
C ALA A 47 -1.98 -3.23 18.59
N LYS A 48 -2.05 -2.54 19.74
CA LYS A 48 -2.98 -2.89 20.82
C LYS A 48 -4.44 -2.75 20.37
N ASP A 49 -4.74 -1.68 19.64
CA ASP A 49 -6.09 -1.40 19.16
C ASP A 49 -6.53 -2.35 18.06
N THR A 50 -5.63 -2.73 17.14
CA THR A 50 -5.96 -3.63 16.03
C THR A 50 -6.00 -5.10 16.45
N ALA A 51 -5.16 -5.50 17.41
CA ALA A 51 -5.04 -6.89 17.88
C ALA A 51 -6.29 -7.40 18.63
N ALA A 52 -7.15 -6.50 19.13
CA ALA A 52 -8.38 -6.87 19.83
C ALA A 52 -9.59 -7.01 18.89
N ARG A 53 -9.48 -6.60 17.62
CA ARG A 53 -10.60 -6.58 16.66
C ARG A 53 -10.64 -7.88 15.85
N ASN A 54 -11.81 -8.22 15.32
CA ASN A 54 -11.98 -9.23 14.28
C ASN A 54 -13.12 -8.86 13.32
N ILE A 55 -13.20 -9.57 12.18
CA ILE A 55 -14.30 -9.41 11.24
C ILE A 55 -15.63 -9.91 11.84
N PRO A 56 -16.77 -9.33 11.46
CA PRO A 56 -18.07 -9.85 11.87
C PRO A 56 -18.35 -11.19 11.18
N VAL A 57 -18.73 -12.19 11.98
CA VAL A 57 -19.16 -13.52 11.50
C VAL A 57 -20.59 -13.81 11.95
N LEU A 58 -21.31 -14.60 11.17
CA LEU A 58 -22.63 -15.11 11.57
C LEU A 58 -22.44 -16.42 12.35
N PRO A 59 -23.18 -16.63 13.46
CA PRO A 59 -23.02 -17.82 14.29
C PRO A 59 -23.64 -19.07 13.65
N ASP A 60 -23.45 -20.21 14.34
CA ASP A 60 -24.17 -21.49 14.13
C ASP A 60 -23.81 -22.27 12.85
N LEU A 61 -22.66 -21.97 12.23
CA LEU A 61 -22.08 -22.83 11.21
C LEU A 61 -21.28 -23.99 11.84
N PRO A 62 -21.28 -25.18 11.22
CA PRO A 62 -20.45 -26.30 11.66
C PRO A 62 -18.97 -26.16 11.24
N LEU A 63 -18.61 -25.05 10.58
CA LEU A 63 -17.26 -24.74 10.09
C LEU A 63 -16.53 -23.85 11.10
N PRO A 64 -15.18 -23.85 11.12
CA PRO A 64 -14.42 -22.87 11.87
C PRO A 64 -14.84 -21.44 11.51
N GLU A 65 -14.87 -20.55 12.50
CA GLU A 65 -15.15 -19.14 12.24
C GLU A 65 -14.03 -18.52 11.42
N GLU A 66 -14.41 -17.79 10.38
CA GLU A 66 -13.48 -17.02 9.58
C GLU A 66 -12.85 -15.90 10.42
N THR A 67 -11.54 -15.74 10.34
CA THR A 67 -10.78 -14.78 11.14
C THR A 67 -9.84 -13.96 10.26
N ALA A 68 -9.78 -12.65 10.53
CA ALA A 68 -8.75 -11.76 9.99
C ALA A 68 -7.73 -11.37 11.09
N ASN A 69 -7.66 -12.15 12.17
CA ASN A 69 -6.76 -11.91 13.30
C ASN A 69 -6.18 -13.24 13.77
N LEU A 70 -4.87 -13.42 13.58
CA LEU A 70 -4.14 -14.65 13.89
C LEU A 70 -4.12 -15.03 15.39
N ARG A 71 -4.63 -14.18 16.27
CA ARG A 71 -4.78 -14.46 17.72
C ARG A 71 -6.14 -15.09 18.06
N LEU A 72 -7.05 -15.14 17.10
CA LEU A 72 -8.45 -15.56 17.26
C LEU A 72 -8.82 -16.56 16.18
N GLY A 73 -9.78 -17.44 16.46
CA GLY A 73 -10.25 -18.43 15.50
C GLY A 73 -9.31 -19.63 15.37
N PRO A 74 -9.37 -20.38 14.25
CA PRO A 74 -8.54 -21.56 14.02
C PRO A 74 -7.07 -21.19 13.77
N ASP A 75 -6.17 -22.16 13.94
CA ASP A 75 -4.77 -21.99 13.56
C ASP A 75 -4.63 -21.74 12.05
N LEU A 76 -3.68 -20.88 11.67
CA LEU A 76 -3.31 -20.69 10.28
C LEU A 76 -2.71 -21.99 9.73
N ASN A 77 -3.13 -22.40 8.53
CA ASN A 77 -2.55 -23.55 7.86
C ASN A 77 -1.04 -23.34 7.66
N PRO A 78 -0.17 -24.31 7.99
CA PRO A 78 1.28 -24.18 7.79
C PRO A 78 1.69 -23.88 6.35
N GLY A 79 0.90 -24.30 5.35
CA GLY A 79 1.13 -23.96 3.94
C GLY A 79 0.97 -22.47 3.64
N MET A 80 0.33 -21.68 4.51
CA MET A 80 0.07 -20.26 4.29
C MET A 80 1.07 -19.33 5.02
N LEU A 81 2.14 -19.87 5.62
CA LEU A 81 3.09 -19.08 6.42
C LEU A 81 3.78 -17.97 5.62
N ALA A 82 4.03 -18.18 4.33
CA ALA A 82 4.59 -17.17 3.44
C ALA A 82 3.69 -15.92 3.28
N LEU A 83 2.39 -16.05 3.55
CA LEU A 83 1.40 -14.98 3.44
C LEU A 83 0.91 -14.48 4.81
N LEU A 84 1.47 -15.01 5.91
CA LEU A 84 1.06 -14.69 7.28
C LEU A 84 0.90 -13.18 7.54
N PRO A 85 1.81 -12.28 7.11
CA PRO A 85 1.68 -10.86 7.41
C PRO A 85 0.49 -10.18 6.74
N LEU A 86 -0.11 -10.77 5.68
CA LEU A 86 -1.26 -10.20 4.98
C LEU A 86 -2.57 -10.32 5.78
N VAL A 87 -2.72 -11.37 6.61
CA VAL A 87 -3.95 -11.62 7.38
C VAL A 87 -4.29 -10.39 8.22
N GLY A 88 -5.49 -9.84 8.01
CA GLY A 88 -5.87 -8.55 8.57
C GLY A 88 -6.97 -7.84 7.78
N VAL A 89 -7.44 -6.73 8.34
CA VAL A 89 -8.20 -5.73 7.57
C VAL A 89 -7.34 -4.51 7.39
N TRP A 90 -7.28 -4.00 6.17
CA TRP A 90 -6.45 -2.88 5.77
C TRP A 90 -7.33 -1.77 5.22
N ARG A 91 -7.06 -0.51 5.59
CA ARG A 91 -7.80 0.66 5.14
C ARG A 91 -6.87 1.82 4.85
N GLY A 92 -7.16 2.56 3.81
CA GLY A 92 -6.38 3.74 3.46
C GLY A 92 -6.79 4.28 2.11
N GLU A 93 -5.83 4.95 1.47
CA GLU A 93 -6.04 5.63 0.20
C GLU A 93 -4.97 5.23 -0.80
N GLY A 94 -5.28 5.49 -2.05
CA GLY A 94 -4.38 5.29 -3.17
C GLY A 94 -4.61 6.28 -4.30
N GLU A 95 -3.71 6.20 -5.26
CA GLU A 95 -3.73 6.95 -6.50
C GLU A 95 -3.82 5.98 -7.67
N ALA A 96 -4.65 6.34 -8.63
CA ALA A 96 -4.91 5.55 -9.81
C ALA A 96 -4.68 6.39 -11.06
N SER A 97 -4.13 5.77 -12.09
CA SER A 97 -3.97 6.37 -13.41
C SER A 97 -4.90 5.69 -14.41
N HIS A 98 -5.81 6.47 -15.00
CA HIS A 98 -6.69 5.99 -16.06
C HIS A 98 -6.32 6.66 -17.39
N PRO A 99 -6.12 5.88 -18.49
CA PRO A 99 -5.60 6.43 -19.74
C PRO A 99 -6.43 7.56 -20.36
N GLU A 100 -7.75 7.49 -20.19
CA GLU A 100 -8.67 8.44 -20.83
C GLU A 100 -9.16 9.55 -19.89
N SER A 101 -9.24 9.27 -18.59
CA SER A 101 -9.83 10.19 -17.60
C SER A 101 -8.80 10.83 -16.67
N GLY A 102 -7.53 10.45 -16.79
CA GLY A 102 -6.43 10.97 -16.00
C GLY A 102 -6.32 10.32 -14.62
N ASP A 103 -5.50 10.94 -13.79
CA ASP A 103 -5.19 10.44 -12.46
C ASP A 103 -6.28 10.82 -11.45
N TYR A 104 -6.52 9.95 -10.46
CA TYR A 104 -7.52 10.18 -9.43
C TYR A 104 -7.17 9.51 -8.10
N ARG A 105 -7.74 10.02 -7.01
CA ARG A 105 -7.64 9.45 -5.68
C ARG A 105 -8.78 8.48 -5.41
N PHE A 106 -8.50 7.44 -4.64
CA PHE A 106 -9.50 6.50 -4.16
C PHE A 106 -9.23 6.11 -2.71
N GLY A 107 -10.29 5.80 -1.98
CA GLY A 107 -10.19 5.09 -0.71
C GLY A 107 -10.41 3.60 -0.92
N GLN A 108 -9.85 2.78 -0.02
CA GLN A 108 -9.93 1.33 -0.15
C GLN A 108 -9.99 0.63 1.20
N GLN A 109 -10.71 -0.50 1.22
CA GLN A 109 -10.60 -1.51 2.26
C GLN A 109 -10.27 -2.86 1.63
N ILE A 110 -9.31 -3.56 2.24
CA ILE A 110 -8.95 -4.94 1.93
C ILE A 110 -9.18 -5.79 3.17
N VAL A 111 -9.82 -6.94 3.02
CA VAL A 111 -9.99 -7.97 4.05
C VAL A 111 -9.24 -9.20 3.58
N VAL A 112 -8.33 -9.68 4.43
CA VAL A 112 -7.60 -10.93 4.25
C VAL A 112 -7.85 -11.81 5.47
N SER A 113 -8.51 -12.94 5.25
CA SER A 113 -9.00 -13.83 6.31
C SER A 113 -8.76 -15.30 6.00
N HIS A 114 -8.94 -16.17 7.00
CA HIS A 114 -8.89 -17.62 6.83
C HIS A 114 -9.82 -18.34 7.81
N ASP A 115 -10.10 -19.60 7.52
CA ASP A 115 -10.85 -20.53 8.38
C ASP A 115 -10.00 -21.77 8.76
N GLY A 116 -8.68 -21.70 8.54
CA GLY A 116 -7.73 -22.79 8.77
C GLY A 116 -7.49 -23.69 7.55
N GLY A 117 -8.24 -23.47 6.46
CA GLY A 117 -7.98 -24.07 5.15
C GLY A 117 -6.65 -23.64 4.54
N ASN A 118 -6.22 -24.35 3.50
CA ASN A 118 -4.99 -24.05 2.76
C ASN A 118 -5.22 -22.96 1.70
N PHE A 119 -5.72 -21.80 2.15
CA PHE A 119 -5.97 -20.59 1.37
C PHE A 119 -6.15 -19.39 2.31
N LEU A 120 -6.02 -18.18 1.79
CA LEU A 120 -6.56 -16.97 2.43
C LEU A 120 -7.71 -16.41 1.58
N ALA A 121 -8.83 -16.08 2.21
CA ALA A 121 -9.90 -15.33 1.56
C ALA A 121 -9.48 -13.87 1.36
N TRP A 122 -9.85 -13.31 0.22
CA TRP A 122 -9.54 -11.93 -0.18
C TRP A 122 -10.82 -11.21 -0.58
N GLU A 123 -11.04 -10.02 -0.01
CA GLU A 123 -12.01 -9.05 -0.51
C GLU A 123 -11.37 -7.66 -0.55
N SER A 124 -11.45 -6.99 -1.70
CA SER A 124 -11.06 -5.59 -1.85
C SER A 124 -12.24 -4.78 -2.39
N ARG A 125 -12.48 -3.63 -1.78
CA ARG A 125 -13.48 -2.65 -2.21
C ARG A 125 -12.85 -1.26 -2.23
N SER A 126 -13.06 -0.52 -3.30
CA SER A 126 -12.62 0.88 -3.41
C SER A 126 -13.77 1.83 -3.72
N TRP A 127 -13.52 3.11 -3.48
CA TRP A 127 -14.42 4.21 -3.76
C TRP A 127 -13.64 5.44 -4.23
N ARG A 128 -14.25 6.20 -5.12
CA ARG A 128 -13.69 7.44 -5.66
C ARG A 128 -13.67 8.52 -4.59
N LEU A 129 -12.58 9.27 -4.55
CA LEU A 129 -12.44 10.49 -3.76
C LEU A 129 -12.31 11.70 -4.69
N ASP A 130 -12.83 12.84 -4.27
CA ASP A 130 -12.58 14.11 -4.94
C ASP A 130 -11.24 14.74 -4.48
N THR A 131 -10.99 15.97 -4.91
CA THR A 131 -9.77 16.71 -4.58
C THR A 131 -9.65 17.04 -3.10
N ASP A 132 -10.78 17.18 -2.40
CA ASP A 132 -10.84 17.48 -0.97
C ASP A 132 -10.74 16.21 -0.12
N GLY A 133 -10.78 15.03 -0.74
CA GLY A 133 -10.74 13.73 -0.07
C GLY A 133 -12.12 13.23 0.35
N GLU A 134 -13.18 13.83 -0.17
CA GLU A 134 -14.55 13.46 0.15
C GLU A 134 -15.05 12.32 -0.74
N TYR A 135 -16.00 11.54 -0.20
CA TYR A 135 -16.58 10.40 -0.91
C TYR A 135 -17.39 10.84 -2.13
N VAL A 136 -17.07 10.28 -3.30
CA VAL A 136 -17.81 10.52 -4.54
C VAL A 136 -18.74 9.36 -4.90
N GLY A 137 -18.27 8.12 -4.76
CA GLY A 137 -19.02 6.95 -5.20
C GLY A 137 -18.22 5.65 -5.14
N PRO A 138 -18.88 4.48 -5.25
CA PRO A 138 -18.18 3.20 -5.34
C PRO A 138 -17.31 3.13 -6.61
N ASP A 139 -16.25 2.35 -6.53
CA ASP A 139 -15.35 2.11 -7.66
C ASP A 139 -15.18 0.60 -7.89
N LEU A 140 -13.96 0.07 -7.83
CA LEU A 140 -13.66 -1.32 -8.09
C LEU A 140 -14.00 -2.21 -6.89
N ARG A 141 -14.44 -3.44 -7.16
CA ARG A 141 -14.57 -4.49 -6.16
C ARG A 141 -14.07 -5.81 -6.73
N GLU A 142 -13.28 -6.52 -5.94
CA GLU A 142 -12.76 -7.83 -6.28
C GLU A 142 -12.79 -8.75 -5.07
N SER A 143 -12.93 -10.05 -5.33
CA SER A 143 -12.92 -11.09 -4.31
C SER A 143 -12.36 -12.39 -4.85
N GLY A 144 -11.73 -13.16 -3.97
CA GLY A 144 -11.23 -14.49 -4.32
C GLY A 144 -10.28 -15.04 -3.26
N PHE A 145 -9.22 -15.73 -3.69
CA PHE A 145 -8.37 -16.50 -2.79
C PHE A 145 -6.89 -16.38 -3.11
N TRP A 146 -6.08 -16.20 -2.07
CA TRP A 146 -4.65 -16.48 -2.12
C TRP A 146 -4.38 -17.94 -1.79
N ARG A 147 -3.39 -18.52 -2.46
CA ARG A 147 -2.89 -19.87 -2.19
C ARG A 147 -1.38 -19.88 -2.29
N VAL A 148 -0.77 -20.86 -1.65
CA VAL A 148 0.65 -21.19 -1.80
C VAL A 148 0.72 -22.65 -2.22
N ALA A 149 1.43 -22.91 -3.30
CA ALA A 149 1.77 -24.23 -3.80
C ALA A 149 3.28 -24.46 -3.65
N GLY A 150 3.72 -25.69 -3.86
CA GLY A 150 5.12 -26.08 -3.71
C GLY A 150 5.50 -26.51 -2.30
N ASP A 151 6.76 -26.89 -2.12
CA ASP A 151 7.32 -27.43 -0.89
C ASP A 151 8.01 -26.38 0.00
N GLY A 152 8.13 -25.14 -0.46
CA GLY A 152 8.78 -24.06 0.30
C GLY A 152 10.30 -24.18 0.38
N ILE A 153 10.92 -25.13 -0.33
CA ILE A 153 12.35 -25.40 -0.28
C ILE A 153 13.01 -24.69 -1.48
N PRO A 154 13.90 -23.68 -1.24
CA PRO A 154 14.60 -23.01 -2.33
C PRO A 154 15.41 -23.99 -3.19
N GLY A 155 15.22 -23.95 -4.51
CA GLY A 155 15.90 -24.83 -5.47
C GLY A 155 15.29 -26.23 -5.60
N SER A 156 14.12 -26.49 -5.01
CA SER A 156 13.42 -27.76 -5.20
C SER A 156 12.82 -27.88 -6.61
N VAL A 157 12.32 -29.07 -6.94
CA VAL A 157 11.59 -29.28 -8.20
C VAL A 157 10.15 -28.75 -8.14
N ASP A 158 9.68 -28.38 -6.96
CA ASP A 158 8.32 -27.92 -6.66
C ASP A 158 8.42 -26.66 -5.79
N GLU A 159 9.12 -25.64 -6.30
CA GLU A 159 9.38 -24.40 -5.55
C GLU A 159 8.09 -23.70 -5.13
N GLU A 160 8.18 -22.87 -4.08
CA GLU A 160 7.04 -22.10 -3.60
C GLU A 160 6.47 -21.18 -4.68
N VAL A 161 5.18 -21.33 -4.98
CA VAL A 161 4.45 -20.46 -5.89
C VAL A 161 3.28 -19.84 -5.17
N VAL A 162 3.18 -18.52 -5.25
CA VAL A 162 2.03 -17.76 -4.73
C VAL A 162 1.00 -17.62 -5.84
N GLU A 163 -0.23 -18.05 -5.59
CA GLU A 163 -1.35 -17.92 -6.51
C GLU A 163 -2.36 -16.94 -5.96
N LEU A 164 -2.92 -16.09 -6.81
CA LEU A 164 -4.06 -15.23 -6.47
C LEU A 164 -5.14 -15.36 -7.54
N LEU A 165 -6.29 -15.87 -7.11
CA LEU A 165 -7.47 -16.11 -7.95
C LEU A 165 -8.49 -15.03 -7.65
N LEU A 166 -8.90 -14.25 -8.65
CA LEU A 166 -9.79 -13.12 -8.46
C LEU A 166 -10.97 -13.12 -9.40
N THR A 167 -12.10 -12.67 -8.86
CA THR A 167 -13.29 -12.27 -9.61
C THR A 167 -13.55 -10.80 -9.33
N HIS A 168 -13.84 -10.04 -10.36
CA HIS A 168 -14.08 -8.60 -10.29
C HIS A 168 -15.55 -8.30 -10.57
N SER A 169 -16.11 -7.33 -9.85
CA SER A 169 -17.47 -6.83 -10.08
C SER A 169 -17.68 -6.27 -11.50
N SER A 170 -16.59 -5.90 -12.18
CA SER A 170 -16.55 -5.49 -13.58
C SER A 170 -16.73 -6.65 -14.58
N GLY A 171 -16.98 -7.87 -14.12
CA GLY A 171 -17.21 -9.04 -14.97
C GLY A 171 -15.93 -9.65 -15.56
N VAL A 172 -14.82 -9.53 -14.84
CA VAL A 172 -13.49 -10.07 -15.18
C VAL A 172 -13.09 -11.14 -14.13
N VAL A 173 -12.37 -12.16 -14.58
CA VAL A 173 -11.72 -13.19 -13.75
C VAL A 173 -10.24 -13.17 -14.08
N GLU A 174 -9.38 -13.16 -13.07
CA GLU A 174 -7.93 -13.12 -13.22
C GLU A 174 -7.27 -14.21 -12.38
N LEU A 175 -6.28 -14.88 -12.97
CA LEU A 175 -5.37 -15.79 -12.28
C LEU A 175 -3.97 -15.18 -12.30
N TYR A 176 -3.42 -14.99 -11.12
CA TYR A 176 -2.06 -14.51 -10.91
C TYR A 176 -1.17 -15.62 -10.38
N TYR A 177 0.07 -15.65 -10.87
CA TYR A 177 1.16 -16.42 -10.30
C TYR A 177 2.29 -15.48 -9.86
N GLY A 178 3.01 -15.87 -8.82
CA GLY A 178 4.05 -15.06 -8.24
C GLY A 178 4.87 -15.78 -7.20
N GLN A 179 5.63 -14.99 -6.44
CA GLN A 179 6.52 -15.47 -5.39
C GLN A 179 6.64 -14.45 -4.26
N ALA A 180 7.01 -14.93 -3.07
CA ALA A 180 7.50 -14.06 -2.02
C ALA A 180 8.90 -13.53 -2.41
N LEU A 181 9.08 -12.21 -2.37
CA LEU A 181 10.38 -11.56 -2.57
C LEU A 181 11.16 -11.44 -1.25
N THR A 182 10.43 -11.27 -0.16
CA THR A 182 10.93 -11.24 1.22
C THR A 182 9.90 -11.91 2.13
N GLN A 183 10.16 -11.95 3.45
CA GLN A 183 9.20 -12.45 4.43
C GLN A 183 7.88 -11.65 4.47
N SER A 184 7.82 -10.47 3.86
CA SER A 184 6.67 -9.57 3.91
C SER A 184 6.45 -8.79 2.63
N SER A 185 6.89 -9.31 1.48
CA SER A 185 6.60 -8.74 0.17
C SER A 185 6.46 -9.81 -0.90
N TRP A 186 5.57 -9.57 -1.86
CA TRP A 186 5.16 -10.54 -2.87
C TRP A 186 5.00 -9.85 -4.22
N GLU A 187 5.49 -10.48 -5.27
CA GLU A 187 5.31 -10.03 -6.64
C GLU A 187 4.51 -11.07 -7.41
N LEU A 188 3.49 -10.62 -8.14
CA LEU A 188 2.62 -11.47 -8.95
C LEU A 188 2.40 -10.86 -10.33
N ALA A 189 2.20 -11.72 -11.33
CA ALA A 189 1.80 -11.35 -12.67
C ALA A 189 0.61 -12.19 -13.12
N THR A 190 -0.27 -11.58 -13.93
CA THR A 190 -1.42 -12.28 -14.48
C THR A 190 -0.97 -13.29 -15.54
N ASP A 191 -1.43 -14.52 -15.41
CA ASP A 191 -1.26 -15.56 -16.43
C ASP A 191 -2.50 -15.63 -17.34
N VAL A 192 -3.69 -15.51 -16.75
CA VAL A 192 -4.96 -15.56 -17.47
C VAL A 192 -5.87 -14.43 -17.05
N VAL A 193 -6.43 -13.73 -18.05
CA VAL A 193 -7.55 -12.78 -17.92
C VAL A 193 -8.72 -13.30 -18.74
N ILE A 194 -9.88 -13.49 -18.12
CA ILE A 194 -11.12 -13.88 -18.79
C ILE A 194 -12.18 -12.83 -18.46
N ARG A 195 -12.97 -12.42 -19.46
CA ARG A 195 -14.10 -11.51 -19.23
C ARG A 195 -15.42 -12.11 -19.70
N SER A 196 -16.49 -11.72 -19.04
CA SER A 196 -17.85 -11.94 -19.51
C SER A 196 -18.15 -11.11 -20.77
N LYS A 197 -19.28 -11.37 -21.43
CA LYS A 197 -19.70 -10.65 -22.65
C LYS A 197 -19.73 -9.12 -22.48
N GLN A 198 -20.08 -8.65 -21.28
CA GLN A 198 -20.16 -7.22 -20.94
C GLN A 198 -19.03 -6.77 -20.01
N GLY A 199 -18.08 -7.65 -19.69
CA GLY A 199 -17.04 -7.35 -18.72
C GLY A 199 -16.06 -6.28 -19.23
N ALA A 200 -15.38 -5.59 -18.32
CA ALA A 200 -14.36 -4.62 -18.70
C ALA A 200 -13.28 -5.24 -19.62
N LEU A 201 -12.80 -4.47 -20.59
CA LEU A 201 -11.66 -4.87 -21.41
C LEU A 201 -10.38 -4.45 -20.70
N VAL A 202 -9.66 -5.42 -20.13
CA VAL A 202 -8.41 -5.21 -19.42
C VAL A 202 -7.36 -6.18 -19.93
N GLY A 203 -6.10 -5.75 -19.95
CA GLY A 203 -4.96 -6.64 -20.23
C GLY A 203 -4.34 -7.18 -18.94
N GLY A 204 -3.24 -7.93 -19.10
CA GLY A 204 -2.48 -8.50 -17.99
C GLY A 204 -1.91 -7.44 -17.06
N ALA A 205 -1.68 -7.82 -15.81
CA ALA A 205 -1.20 -6.94 -14.77
C ALA A 205 0.01 -7.53 -14.04
N LYS A 206 0.75 -6.64 -13.38
CA LYS A 206 1.79 -6.98 -12.40
C LYS A 206 1.45 -6.29 -11.08
N ARG A 207 1.43 -7.05 -9.98
CA ARG A 207 1.14 -6.55 -8.64
C ARG A 207 2.35 -6.78 -7.73
N LEU A 208 2.77 -5.74 -7.03
CA LEU A 208 3.77 -5.82 -5.97
C LEU A 208 3.11 -5.40 -4.67
N TYR A 209 3.07 -6.30 -3.69
CA TYR A 209 2.58 -6.05 -2.34
C TYR A 209 3.74 -6.07 -1.35
N GLY A 210 3.67 -5.28 -0.29
CA GLY A 210 4.63 -5.36 0.81
C GLY A 210 4.18 -4.66 2.08
N ILE A 211 4.59 -5.22 3.23
CA ILE A 211 4.48 -4.55 4.52
C ILE A 211 5.66 -3.57 4.64
N VAL A 212 5.36 -2.28 4.74
CA VAL A 212 6.36 -1.20 4.80
C VAL A 212 6.60 -0.73 6.24
N GLU A 213 7.55 0.18 6.42
CA GLU A 213 7.85 0.80 7.71
C GLU A 213 6.58 1.36 8.36
N GLY A 214 6.36 1.02 9.63
CA GLY A 214 5.16 1.37 10.39
C GLY A 214 4.05 0.31 10.35
N GLY A 215 4.21 -0.76 9.56
CA GLY A 215 3.32 -1.92 9.51
C GLY A 215 2.16 -1.79 8.53
N ASP A 216 2.18 -0.78 7.66
CA ASP A 216 1.16 -0.59 6.62
C ASP A 216 1.37 -1.56 5.46
N LEU A 217 0.28 -1.99 4.82
CA LEU A 217 0.31 -2.68 3.53
C LEU A 217 0.40 -1.65 2.41
N ALA A 218 1.46 -1.69 1.62
CA ALA A 218 1.58 -0.91 0.40
C ALA A 218 1.51 -1.83 -0.81
N TYR A 219 0.97 -1.33 -1.92
CA TYR A 219 1.06 -2.01 -3.19
C TYR A 219 1.18 -1.08 -4.38
N VAL A 220 1.69 -1.64 -5.48
CA VAL A 220 1.65 -1.06 -6.82
C VAL A 220 1.07 -2.10 -7.77
N GLU A 221 0.16 -1.66 -8.64
CA GLU A 221 -0.34 -2.43 -9.77
C GLU A 221 0.02 -1.71 -11.07
N GLU A 222 0.62 -2.45 -11.99
CA GLU A 222 0.87 -2.04 -13.36
C GLU A 222 0.02 -2.88 -14.32
N ARG A 223 -0.45 -2.30 -15.42
CA ARG A 223 -1.31 -2.99 -16.39
C ARG A 223 -0.88 -2.78 -17.84
N ILE A 224 -1.19 -3.77 -18.67
CA ILE A 224 -1.17 -3.69 -20.14
C ILE A 224 -2.56 -3.23 -20.62
N LEU A 225 -2.61 -2.23 -21.51
CA LEU A 225 -3.87 -1.66 -22.00
C LEU A 225 -4.37 -2.29 -23.32
N ALA A 226 -3.47 -2.79 -24.16
CA ALA A 226 -3.81 -3.48 -25.43
C ALA A 226 -2.71 -4.48 -25.83
N ASP A 227 -1.49 -4.00 -26.09
CA ASP A 227 -0.33 -4.77 -26.58
C ASP A 227 1.01 -4.03 -26.32
N GLY A 228 1.09 -3.28 -25.22
CA GLY A 228 2.20 -2.39 -24.89
C GLY A 228 2.96 -2.75 -23.61
N PRO A 229 3.94 -1.93 -23.20
CA PRO A 229 4.63 -2.13 -21.93
C PRO A 229 3.66 -1.99 -20.76
N LEU A 230 4.01 -2.60 -19.62
CA LEU A 230 3.36 -2.34 -18.35
C LEU A 230 3.41 -0.83 -18.05
N LYS A 231 2.27 -0.28 -17.62
CA LYS A 231 2.15 1.10 -17.17
C LYS A 231 1.58 1.15 -15.76
N PRO A 232 1.96 2.15 -14.94
CA PRO A 232 1.35 2.38 -13.65
C PRO A 232 -0.17 2.45 -13.78
N HIS A 233 -0.88 1.72 -12.91
CA HIS A 233 -2.33 1.72 -12.89
C HIS A 233 -2.87 2.11 -11.52
N LEU A 234 -2.44 1.44 -10.45
CA LEU A 234 -2.86 1.73 -9.07
C LEU A 234 -1.64 1.73 -8.15
N SER A 235 -1.67 2.57 -7.12
CA SER A 235 -0.81 2.41 -5.95
C SER A 235 -1.59 2.80 -4.71
N ALA A 236 -1.36 2.13 -3.59
CA ALA A 236 -2.02 2.48 -2.34
C ALA A 236 -1.12 2.18 -1.14
N ARG A 237 -1.43 2.86 -0.03
CA ARG A 237 -0.87 2.60 1.29
C ARG A 237 -2.00 2.49 2.29
N LEU A 238 -2.13 1.33 2.91
CA LEU A 238 -3.26 0.95 3.74
C LEU A 238 -2.78 0.62 5.15
N SER A 239 -3.31 1.31 6.13
CA SER A 239 -3.06 1.03 7.54
C SER A 239 -3.88 -0.14 8.03
N ARG A 240 -3.29 -0.91 8.94
CA ARG A 240 -3.97 -2.03 9.58
C ARG A 240 -5.11 -1.53 10.45
N TYR A 241 -6.29 -2.10 10.26
CA TYR A 241 -7.50 -1.86 11.03
C TYR A 241 -7.87 -3.03 11.95
N ILE A 242 -7.53 -4.26 11.54
CA ILE A 242 -7.72 -5.53 12.29
C ILE A 242 -6.47 -6.39 12.15
N GLY A 243 -6.11 -7.11 13.21
CA GLY A 243 -4.98 -8.04 13.26
C GLY A 243 -3.74 -7.44 13.90
#